data_AF-A0A7Z9BIU8-F1
#
_entry.id   AF-A0A7Z9BIU8-F1
#
_cell.length_a   1.000
_cell.length_b   1.000
_cell.length_c   1.000
_cell.angle_alpha   90.00
_cell.angle_beta   90.00
_cell.angle_gamma   90.00
#
_symmetry.space_group_name_H-M   'P 1'
#
loop_
_entity.id
_entity.type
_entity.pdbx_description
1 polymer ?
#
loop_
_entity_poly.entity_id
_entity_poly.type
_entity_poly.pdbx_seq_one_letter_code
_entity_poly.pdbx_strand_id
1 'polypeptide(L)'
;MVNTSPVSIREQQHSLIRQLADQIQASWSQYLDLEPYHLPEDLGYVEGRLEGEKLIIENKCYQTRHFRKLHLELAQVGQNLDILHCVMFPRVEYDLPMFGADLVGGRGQISAAIVDLSPTHLDRSLPLPYQNQLQPQPEKQFSHPREIPTWGDIFSEFCLFVRPTTPEEETQFLQVVTQYLKVHCEYAIAQNPLSEEKQSEIIAGQQRYCTQQQQNDKTRRVLEKAFGEEWANYYMTTVLFDSNEKITA
;
A
#
# COMPACT_ATOMS: atom_id res chain seq x y z
N MET A 1 14.80 24.68 20.91
CA MET A 1 14.86 23.21 21.04
C MET A 1 15.19 22.69 19.66
N VAL A 2 16.31 21.98 19.48
CA VAL A 2 16.66 21.40 18.18
C VAL A 2 15.66 20.27 17.94
N ASN A 3 14.79 20.46 16.96
CA ASN A 3 13.81 19.46 16.54
C ASN A 3 14.58 18.38 15.77
N THR A 4 15.26 17.48 16.48
CA THR A 4 15.88 16.30 15.87
C THR A 4 14.75 15.33 15.57
N SER A 5 14.01 15.56 14.49
CA SER A 5 13.17 14.51 13.92
C SER A 5 14.08 13.29 13.70
N PRO A 6 13.77 12.12 14.27
CA PRO A 6 14.59 10.93 14.05
C PRO A 6 14.70 10.68 12.54
N VAL A 7 15.89 10.30 12.09
CA VAL A 7 16.13 9.91 10.70
C VAL A 7 15.21 8.74 10.38
N SER A 8 14.41 8.86 9.32
CA SER A 8 13.45 7.82 8.93
C SER A 8 14.16 6.49 8.70
N ILE A 9 13.54 5.38 9.11
CA ILE A 9 14.11 4.04 8.97
C ILE A 9 14.42 3.66 7.52
N ARG A 10 13.85 4.33 6.52
CA ARG A 10 14.19 4.12 5.10
C ARG A 10 15.68 4.23 4.79
N GLU A 11 16.43 5.03 5.55
CA GLU A 11 17.89 5.17 5.37
C GLU A 11 18.66 3.92 5.81
N GLN A 12 18.00 3.03 6.55
CA GLN A 12 18.55 1.77 7.07
C GLN A 12 18.00 0.55 6.33
N GLN A 13 17.01 0.73 5.44
CA GLN A 13 16.37 -0.33 4.68
C GLN A 13 17.03 -0.52 3.30
N HIS A 14 16.62 -1.59 2.61
CA HIS A 14 16.98 -1.85 1.22
C HIS A 14 16.83 -0.62 0.30
N SER A 15 17.77 -0.42 -0.62
CA SER A 15 17.82 0.74 -1.52
C SER A 15 16.54 0.91 -2.35
N LEU A 16 15.94 -0.18 -2.85
CA LEU A 16 14.65 -0.16 -3.55
C LEU A 16 13.51 0.32 -2.64
N ILE A 17 13.47 -0.09 -1.37
CA ILE A 17 12.45 0.35 -0.40
C ILE A 17 12.56 1.86 -0.19
N ARG A 18 13.77 2.37 0.03
CA ARG A 18 14.00 3.82 0.17
C ARG A 18 13.54 4.59 -1.06
N GLN A 19 14.00 4.17 -2.24
CA GLN A 19 13.65 4.81 -3.51
C GLN A 19 12.14 4.80 -3.75
N LEU A 20 11.47 3.70 -3.47
CA LEU A 20 10.02 3.60 -3.63
C LEU A 20 9.28 4.49 -2.62
N ALA A 21 9.69 4.52 -1.35
CA ALA A 21 9.11 5.40 -0.34
C ALA A 21 9.24 6.88 -0.73
N ASP A 22 10.41 7.29 -1.23
CA ASP A 22 10.65 8.65 -1.71
C ASP A 22 9.81 8.97 -2.94
N GLN A 23 9.72 8.04 -3.89
CA GLN A 23 8.93 8.21 -5.11
C GLN A 23 7.43 8.32 -4.82
N ILE A 24 6.88 7.49 -3.91
CA ILE A 24 5.48 7.57 -3.47
C ILE A 24 5.18 8.95 -2.90
N GLN A 25 5.99 9.41 -1.96
CA GLN A 25 5.77 10.72 -1.32
C GLN A 25 5.98 11.89 -2.29
N ALA A 26 6.95 11.79 -3.20
CA ALA A 26 7.17 12.77 -4.24
C ALA A 26 5.96 12.86 -5.19
N SER A 27 5.42 11.72 -5.63
CA SER A 27 4.21 11.67 -6.45
C SER A 27 3.01 12.28 -5.73
N TRP A 28 2.77 11.92 -4.46
CA TRP A 28 1.69 12.51 -3.68
C TRP A 28 1.83 14.03 -3.55
N SER A 29 3.02 14.52 -3.24
CA SER A 29 3.28 15.95 -3.08
C SER A 29 3.19 16.72 -4.40
N GLN A 30 3.51 16.07 -5.52
CA GLN A 30 3.47 16.68 -6.85
C GLN A 30 2.04 16.84 -7.37
N TYR A 31 1.20 15.81 -7.21
CA TYR A 31 -0.11 15.76 -7.87
C TYR A 31 -1.28 16.09 -6.96
N LEU A 32 -1.15 15.95 -5.65
CA LEU A 32 -2.26 16.00 -4.70
C LEU A 32 -2.09 17.13 -3.69
N ASP A 33 -3.21 17.71 -3.26
CA ASP A 33 -3.27 18.61 -2.12
C ASP A 33 -3.40 17.79 -0.83
N LEU A 34 -2.32 17.72 -0.05
CA LEU A 34 -2.17 16.80 1.08
C LEU A 34 -2.57 17.46 2.40
N GLU A 35 -3.46 16.79 3.14
CA GLU A 35 -3.76 17.07 4.53
C GLU A 35 -3.25 15.93 5.42
N PRO A 36 -2.82 16.19 6.67
CA PRO A 36 -2.46 15.12 7.59
C PRO A 36 -3.67 14.21 7.86
N TYR A 37 -3.42 12.90 7.94
CA TYR A 37 -4.37 11.95 8.51
C TYR A 37 -3.79 11.45 9.84
N HIS A 38 -4.48 11.76 10.94
CA HIS A 38 -4.02 11.39 12.27
C HIS A 38 -4.45 9.96 12.59
N LEU A 39 -3.46 9.06 12.68
CA LEU A 39 -3.64 7.74 13.27
C LEU A 39 -3.88 7.88 14.78
N PRO A 40 -4.44 6.84 15.44
CA PRO A 40 -4.47 6.77 16.90
C PRO A 40 -3.10 7.05 17.51
N GLU A 41 -3.09 7.61 18.73
CA GLU A 41 -1.86 7.90 19.47
C GLU A 41 -0.97 6.64 19.54
N ASP A 42 0.35 6.87 19.50
CA ASP A 42 1.40 5.84 19.51
C ASP A 42 1.51 4.93 18.27
N LEU A 43 0.68 5.10 17.24
CA LEU A 43 0.78 4.30 16.00
C LEU A 43 1.58 4.97 14.88
N GLY A 44 2.03 6.21 15.05
CA GLY A 44 2.92 6.88 14.09
C GLY A 44 4.34 6.28 14.06
N TYR A 45 4.82 5.82 15.22
CA TYR A 45 6.10 5.15 15.39
C TYR A 45 5.96 4.06 16.44
N VAL A 46 6.14 2.80 16.03
CA VAL A 46 5.98 1.63 16.91
C VAL A 46 7.31 0.91 17.03
N GLU A 47 7.68 0.55 18.26
CA GLU A 47 8.81 -0.35 18.52
C GLU A 47 8.34 -1.63 19.21
N GLY A 48 8.93 -2.75 18.82
CA GLY A 48 8.67 -4.06 19.42
C GLY A 48 9.91 -4.94 19.37
N ARG A 49 9.73 -6.24 19.65
CA ARG A 49 10.77 -7.25 19.49
C ARG A 49 10.21 -8.48 18.81
N LEU A 50 10.96 -9.05 17.89
CA LEU A 50 10.64 -10.31 17.23
C LEU A 50 11.85 -11.23 17.28
N GLU A 51 11.72 -12.38 17.95
CA GLU A 51 12.79 -13.39 18.07
C GLU A 51 14.13 -12.81 18.58
N GLY A 52 14.05 -11.79 19.45
CA GLY A 52 15.22 -11.11 20.04
C GLY A 52 15.69 -9.87 19.27
N GLU A 53 15.28 -9.72 18.01
CA GLU A 53 15.59 -8.57 17.15
C GLU A 53 14.65 -7.40 17.42
N LYS A 54 15.14 -6.17 17.23
CA LYS A 54 14.31 -4.96 17.32
C LYS A 54 13.39 -4.87 16.11
N LEU A 55 12.08 -4.72 16.34
CA LEU A 55 11.10 -4.38 15.32
C LEU A 55 10.80 -2.88 15.41
N ILE A 56 10.84 -2.18 14.28
CA ILE A 56 10.45 -0.78 14.15
C ILE A 56 9.40 -0.68 13.05
N ILE A 57 8.34 0.10 13.27
CA ILE A 57 7.34 0.46 12.26
C ILE A 57 7.18 1.97 12.26
N GLU A 58 7.32 2.59 11.08
CA GLU A 58 7.07 4.00 10.82
C GLU A 58 5.84 4.15 9.94
N ASN A 59 4.83 4.87 10.42
CA ASN A 59 3.62 5.16 9.67
C ASN A 59 3.54 6.63 9.29
N LYS A 60 3.27 6.90 8.01
CA LYS A 60 2.93 8.22 7.49
C LYS A 60 1.59 8.14 6.78
N CYS A 61 0.63 8.93 7.27
CA CYS A 61 -0.71 8.98 6.71
C CYS A 61 -1.09 10.41 6.31
N TYR A 62 -1.68 10.51 5.13
CA TYR A 62 -2.26 11.73 4.59
C TYR A 62 -3.69 11.46 4.13
N GLN A 63 -4.43 12.51 3.83
CA GLN A 63 -5.71 12.46 3.16
C GLN A 63 -5.81 13.63 2.17
N THR A 64 -6.77 13.54 1.25
CA THR A 64 -7.02 14.58 0.27
C THR A 64 -8.53 14.69 0.02
N ARG A 65 -8.91 15.56 -0.92
CA ARG A 65 -10.26 15.57 -1.47
C ARG A 65 -10.69 14.21 -2.04
N HIS A 66 -9.79 13.49 -2.73
CA HIS A 66 -10.14 12.27 -3.47
C HIS A 66 -9.81 10.98 -2.69
N PHE A 67 -8.90 11.06 -1.73
CA PHE A 67 -8.43 9.93 -0.95
C PHE A 67 -8.75 10.13 0.52
N ARG A 68 -9.48 9.19 1.14
CA ARG A 68 -9.76 9.23 2.58
C ARG A 68 -8.51 8.96 3.40
N LYS A 69 -7.56 8.20 2.85
CA LYS A 69 -6.33 7.80 3.51
C LYS A 69 -5.27 7.40 2.46
N LEU A 70 -4.10 7.99 2.57
CA LEU A 70 -2.88 7.66 1.86
C LEU A 70 -1.91 7.17 2.92
N HIS A 71 -1.68 5.86 3.00
CA HIS A 71 -0.88 5.26 4.07
C HIS A 71 0.40 4.71 3.48
N LEU A 72 1.54 5.20 3.97
CA LEU A 72 2.86 4.63 3.76
C LEU A 72 3.38 4.11 5.09
N GLU A 73 3.60 2.81 5.17
CA GLU A 73 4.22 2.12 6.29
C GLU A 73 5.59 1.59 5.86
N LEU A 74 6.58 1.81 6.72
CA LEU A 74 7.89 1.18 6.63
C LEU A 74 8.08 0.34 7.89
N ALA A 75 8.53 -0.90 7.75
CA ALA A 75 8.89 -1.72 8.91
C ALA A 75 10.25 -2.41 8.74
N GLN A 76 10.96 -2.58 9.85
CA GLN A 76 12.26 -3.25 9.87
C GLN A 76 12.38 -4.15 11.11
N VAL A 77 12.82 -5.40 10.92
CA VAL A 77 13.17 -6.34 12.01
C VAL A 77 14.67 -6.63 11.95
N GLY A 78 15.42 -6.01 12.86
CA GLY A 78 16.88 -6.12 12.89
C GLY A 78 17.49 -5.86 11.51
N GLN A 79 18.33 -6.77 11.04
CA GLN A 79 18.85 -6.79 9.65
C GLN A 79 18.20 -7.88 8.78
N ASN A 80 17.15 -8.52 9.30
CA ASN A 80 16.59 -9.74 8.73
C ASN A 80 15.41 -9.47 7.78
N LEU A 81 14.66 -8.40 8.03
CA LEU A 81 13.43 -8.12 7.31
C LEU A 81 13.23 -6.61 7.15
N ASP A 82 13.02 -6.18 5.91
CA ASP A 82 12.56 -4.84 5.57
C ASP A 82 11.22 -4.95 4.84
N ILE A 83 10.29 -4.07 5.19
CA ILE A 83 8.95 -4.00 4.59
C ILE A 83 8.66 -2.55 4.21
N LEU A 84 8.08 -2.38 3.02
CA LEU A 84 7.30 -1.21 2.65
C LEU A 84 5.89 -1.69 2.35
N HIS A 85 4.90 -1.01 2.92
CA HIS A 85 3.50 -1.18 2.61
C HIS A 85 2.90 0.18 2.26
N CYS A 86 2.14 0.25 1.19
CA CYS A 86 1.48 1.47 0.76
C CYS A 86 0.10 1.19 0.21
N VAL A 87 -0.91 1.91 0.69
CA VAL A 87 -2.27 1.86 0.13
C VAL A 87 -2.84 3.27 0.01
N MET A 88 -3.51 3.53 -1.12
CA MET A 88 -4.33 4.73 -1.31
C MET A 88 -5.80 4.31 -1.29
N PHE A 89 -6.52 4.73 -0.26
CA PHE A 89 -7.94 4.48 -0.08
C PHE A 89 -8.72 5.67 -0.65
N PRO A 90 -9.42 5.53 -1.79
CA PRO A 90 -10.23 6.60 -2.35
C PRO A 90 -11.46 6.85 -1.49
N ARG A 91 -11.96 8.08 -1.47
CA ARG A 91 -13.29 8.36 -0.92
C ARG A 91 -14.36 7.76 -1.83
N VAL A 92 -15.46 7.29 -1.26
CA VAL A 92 -16.48 6.49 -1.96
C VAL A 92 -17.26 7.29 -3.01
N GLU A 93 -17.19 8.61 -2.92
CA GLU A 93 -17.77 9.54 -3.88
C GLU A 93 -17.01 9.53 -5.22
N TYR A 94 -15.84 8.90 -5.31
CA TYR A 94 -15.03 8.90 -6.53
C TYR A 94 -14.85 7.49 -7.08
N ASP A 95 -15.05 7.33 -8.39
CA ASP A 95 -14.83 6.08 -9.11
C ASP A 95 -13.34 5.81 -9.31
N LEU A 96 -12.66 5.44 -8.22
CA LEU A 96 -11.22 5.23 -8.18
C LEU A 96 -10.91 3.81 -7.69
N PRO A 97 -9.91 3.14 -8.29
CA PRO A 97 -9.39 1.88 -7.79
C PRO A 97 -8.56 2.06 -6.51
N MET A 98 -8.24 0.95 -5.85
CA MET A 98 -7.34 0.90 -4.71
C MET A 98 -5.89 0.78 -5.22
N PHE A 99 -5.07 1.82 -5.03
CA PHE A 99 -3.63 1.62 -5.23
C PHE A 99 -3.05 0.84 -4.06
N GLY A 100 -2.29 -0.21 -4.34
CA GLY A 100 -1.54 -0.98 -3.35
C GLY A 100 -0.13 -1.29 -3.83
N ALA A 101 0.87 -1.14 -2.97
CA ALA A 101 2.23 -1.58 -3.23
C ALA A 101 2.89 -2.15 -1.97
N ASP A 102 3.52 -3.32 -2.09
CA ASP A 102 4.29 -3.93 -1.01
C ASP A 102 5.67 -4.38 -1.51
N LEU A 103 6.69 -4.09 -0.71
CA LEU A 103 8.02 -4.68 -0.84
C LEU A 103 8.35 -5.45 0.43
N VAL A 104 8.85 -6.67 0.26
CA VAL A 104 9.39 -7.48 1.35
C VAL A 104 10.80 -7.92 0.98
N GLY A 105 11.78 -7.44 1.74
CA GLY A 105 13.19 -7.76 1.57
C GLY A 105 13.85 -8.24 2.84
N GLY A 106 15.05 -8.77 2.73
CA GLY A 106 15.87 -9.17 3.87
C GLY A 106 17.27 -9.51 3.41
N ARG A 107 18.27 -9.21 4.26
CA ARG A 107 19.69 -9.52 3.99
C ARG A 107 20.18 -9.03 2.62
N GLY A 108 19.74 -7.83 2.22
CA GLY A 108 20.15 -7.19 0.96
C GLY A 108 19.49 -7.73 -0.31
N GLN A 109 18.39 -8.50 -0.20
CA GLN A 109 17.61 -8.97 -1.35
C GLN A 109 16.13 -8.68 -1.19
N ILE A 110 15.45 -8.32 -2.28
CA ILE A 110 13.99 -8.26 -2.34
C ILE A 110 13.43 -9.65 -2.66
N SER A 111 12.55 -10.14 -1.79
CA SER A 111 11.92 -11.46 -1.91
C SER A 111 10.52 -11.38 -2.56
N ALA A 112 9.87 -10.23 -2.45
CA ALA A 112 8.54 -9.97 -2.95
C ALA A 112 8.41 -8.49 -3.31
N ALA A 113 7.89 -8.21 -4.49
CA ALA A 113 7.48 -6.88 -4.91
C ALA A 113 6.13 -6.99 -5.60
N ILE A 114 5.13 -6.29 -5.07
CA ILE A 114 3.78 -6.25 -5.62
C ILE A 114 3.33 -4.81 -5.80
N VAL A 115 2.66 -4.53 -6.93
CA VAL A 115 1.94 -3.28 -7.15
C VAL A 115 0.69 -3.54 -7.96
N ASP A 116 -0.40 -2.87 -7.60
CA ASP A 116 -1.66 -2.93 -8.34
C ASP A 116 -2.48 -1.64 -8.20
N LEU A 117 -3.38 -1.46 -9.16
CA LEU A 117 -4.56 -0.61 -9.04
C LEU A 117 -5.76 -1.55 -9.03
N SER A 118 -6.19 -1.96 -7.84
CA SER A 118 -7.22 -2.99 -7.67
C SER A 118 -8.62 -2.43 -7.88
N PRO A 119 -9.49 -3.12 -8.64
CA PRO A 119 -10.82 -2.64 -8.98
C PRO A 119 -11.74 -2.55 -7.75
N THR A 120 -12.61 -1.54 -7.76
CA THR A 120 -13.73 -1.38 -6.81
C THR A 120 -15.07 -1.77 -7.42
N HIS A 121 -15.12 -2.06 -8.73
CA HIS A 121 -16.33 -2.55 -9.41
C HIS A 121 -16.56 -4.03 -9.12
N LEU A 122 -17.83 -4.46 -9.08
CA LEU A 122 -18.18 -5.86 -8.79
C LEU A 122 -17.78 -6.82 -9.91
N ASP A 123 -17.76 -6.32 -11.15
CA ASP A 123 -17.29 -7.07 -12.32
C ASP A 123 -15.76 -7.19 -12.41
N ARG A 124 -15.04 -6.58 -11.47
CA ARG A 124 -13.57 -6.55 -11.35
C ARG A 124 -12.88 -5.78 -12.48
N SER A 125 -13.59 -4.91 -13.18
CA SER A 125 -12.99 -4.02 -14.16
C SER A 125 -12.44 -2.75 -13.53
N LEU A 126 -11.45 -2.13 -14.20
CA LEU A 126 -11.03 -0.77 -13.90
C LEU A 126 -11.78 0.23 -14.81
N PRO A 127 -11.93 1.50 -14.41
CA PRO A 127 -12.44 2.51 -15.34
C PRO A 127 -11.60 2.55 -16.63
N LEU A 128 -12.25 2.72 -17.79
CA LEU A 128 -11.59 2.66 -19.11
C LEU A 128 -10.31 3.49 -19.23
N PRO A 129 -10.19 4.70 -18.64
CA PRO A 129 -8.97 5.48 -18.71
C PRO A 129 -7.75 4.83 -18.03
N TYR A 130 -7.96 3.96 -17.04
CA TYR A 130 -6.91 3.12 -16.48
C TYR A 130 -6.52 2.01 -17.46
N GLN A 131 -7.51 1.26 -17.97
CA GLN A 131 -7.27 0.15 -18.91
C GLN A 131 -6.46 0.59 -20.15
N ASN A 132 -6.70 1.81 -20.65
CA ASN A 132 -6.00 2.36 -21.81
C ASN A 132 -4.56 2.80 -21.54
N GLN A 133 -4.20 3.08 -20.28
CA GLN A 133 -2.90 3.63 -19.90
C GLN A 133 -2.00 2.63 -19.17
N LEU A 134 -2.58 1.54 -18.66
CA LEU A 134 -1.85 0.48 -17.98
C LEU A 134 -1.55 -0.66 -18.97
N GLN A 135 -0.38 -1.26 -18.81
CA GLN A 135 0.03 -2.39 -19.64
C GLN A 135 -0.51 -3.69 -19.03
N PRO A 136 -1.33 -4.47 -19.76
CA PRO A 136 -1.80 -5.76 -19.26
C PRO A 136 -0.63 -6.76 -19.16
N GLN A 137 -0.69 -7.65 -18.18
CA GLN A 137 0.30 -8.71 -17.93
C GLN A 137 1.75 -8.19 -17.82
N PRO A 138 2.03 -7.20 -16.95
CA PRO A 138 3.36 -6.60 -16.82
C PRO A 138 4.43 -7.59 -16.36
N GLU A 139 4.04 -8.68 -15.69
CA GLU A 139 4.92 -9.71 -15.16
C GLU A 139 5.74 -10.44 -16.24
N LYS A 140 5.27 -10.44 -17.50
CA LYS A 140 6.01 -11.03 -18.64
C LYS A 140 7.36 -10.39 -18.92
N GLN A 141 7.61 -9.21 -18.37
CA GLN A 141 8.87 -8.49 -18.52
C GLN A 141 9.88 -8.80 -17.41
N PHE A 142 9.51 -9.64 -16.45
CA PHE A 142 10.34 -10.00 -15.31
C PHE A 142 10.69 -11.50 -15.37
N SER A 143 11.88 -11.83 -14.91
CA SER A 143 12.41 -13.21 -14.94
C SER A 143 11.76 -14.12 -13.89
N HIS A 144 11.27 -13.56 -12.78
CA HIS A 144 10.71 -14.32 -11.65
C HIS A 144 9.33 -13.79 -11.24
N PRO A 145 8.30 -13.99 -12.08
CA PRO A 145 6.92 -13.73 -11.69
C PRO A 145 6.49 -14.65 -10.54
N ARG A 146 5.58 -14.16 -9.70
CA ARG A 146 5.02 -14.91 -8.58
C ARG A 146 3.54 -15.13 -8.78
N GLU A 147 3.07 -16.29 -8.35
CA GLU A 147 1.63 -16.59 -8.35
C GLU A 147 0.91 -15.74 -7.30
N ILE A 148 -0.20 -15.14 -7.73
CA ILE A 148 -1.12 -14.44 -6.87
C ILE A 148 -1.82 -15.46 -5.95
N PRO A 149 -1.87 -15.24 -4.61
CA PRO A 149 -2.60 -16.11 -3.71
C PRO A 149 -4.10 -16.22 -4.05
N THR A 150 -4.78 -17.25 -3.56
CA THR A 150 -6.22 -17.46 -3.82
C THR A 150 -7.11 -16.31 -3.35
N TRP A 151 -6.74 -15.61 -2.27
CA TRP A 151 -7.44 -14.41 -1.80
C TRP A 151 -7.17 -13.18 -2.67
N GLY A 152 -6.13 -13.21 -3.49
CA GLY A 152 -5.70 -12.13 -4.38
C GLY A 152 -6.58 -11.96 -5.62
N ASP A 153 -7.78 -12.55 -5.62
CA ASP A 153 -8.80 -12.36 -6.66
C ASP A 153 -9.39 -10.93 -6.69
N ILE A 154 -8.94 -10.09 -5.76
CA ILE A 154 -9.17 -8.65 -5.68
C ILE A 154 -8.25 -7.85 -6.59
N PHE A 155 -7.11 -8.41 -7.01
CA PHE A 155 -6.14 -7.70 -7.83
C PHE A 155 -6.59 -7.64 -9.29
N SER A 156 -6.18 -6.57 -9.98
CA SER A 156 -6.51 -6.37 -11.40
C SER A 156 -5.67 -7.26 -12.33
N GLU A 157 -6.03 -7.32 -13.62
CA GLU A 157 -5.19 -7.94 -14.67
C GLU A 157 -3.84 -7.22 -14.91
N PHE A 158 -3.68 -6.04 -14.30
CA PHE A 158 -2.47 -5.23 -14.34
C PHE A 158 -1.59 -5.48 -13.11
N CYS A 159 -2.01 -6.31 -12.15
CA CYS A 159 -1.22 -6.58 -10.96
C CYS A 159 0.15 -7.17 -11.30
N LEU A 160 1.21 -6.51 -10.85
CA LEU A 160 2.57 -7.00 -10.99
C LEU A 160 3.01 -7.63 -9.66
N PHE A 161 3.21 -8.95 -9.63
CA PHE A 161 3.78 -9.64 -8.47
C PHE A 161 5.03 -10.44 -8.85
N VAL A 162 6.19 -10.00 -8.37
CA VAL A 162 7.49 -10.52 -8.81
C VAL A 162 8.49 -10.67 -7.66
N ARG A 163 9.60 -11.35 -7.94
CA ARG A 163 10.83 -11.27 -7.17
C ARG A 163 11.91 -10.63 -8.07
N PRO A 164 12.21 -9.33 -7.92
CA PRO A 164 13.32 -8.72 -8.65
C PRO A 164 14.64 -9.39 -8.25
N THR A 165 15.46 -9.73 -9.24
CA THR A 165 16.74 -10.42 -9.05
C THR A 165 17.94 -9.64 -9.55
N THR A 166 17.72 -8.57 -10.33
CA THR A 166 18.77 -7.67 -10.80
C THR A 166 18.42 -6.20 -10.53
N PRO A 167 19.41 -5.30 -10.45
CA PRO A 167 19.16 -3.86 -10.31
C PRO A 167 18.30 -3.27 -11.45
N GLU A 168 18.37 -3.84 -12.65
CA GLU A 168 17.53 -3.45 -13.78
C GLU A 168 16.06 -3.81 -13.52
N GLU A 169 15.78 -5.01 -13.00
CA GLU A 169 14.41 -5.39 -12.60
C GLU A 169 13.90 -4.54 -11.44
N GLU A 170 14.75 -4.19 -10.47
CA GLU A 170 14.37 -3.25 -9.39
C GLU A 170 13.99 -1.87 -9.95
N THR A 171 14.80 -1.35 -10.88
CA THR A 171 14.54 -0.08 -11.56
C THR A 171 13.26 -0.14 -12.39
N GLN A 172 13.04 -1.25 -13.09
CA GLN A 172 11.83 -1.47 -13.89
C GLN A 172 10.59 -1.56 -13.01
N PHE A 173 10.65 -2.25 -11.87
CA PHE A 173 9.56 -2.27 -10.90
C PHE A 173 9.22 -0.85 -10.42
N LEU A 174 10.23 -0.05 -10.05
CA LEU A 174 10.04 1.34 -9.64
C LEU A 174 9.37 2.18 -10.75
N GLN A 175 9.75 1.99 -12.01
CA GLN A 175 9.12 2.65 -13.16
C GLN A 175 7.64 2.27 -13.31
N VAL A 176 7.29 0.99 -13.14
CA VAL A 176 5.90 0.53 -13.17
C VAL A 176 5.09 1.20 -12.06
N VAL A 177 5.59 1.18 -10.82
CA VAL A 177 4.89 1.84 -9.70
C VAL A 177 4.71 3.34 -9.94
N THR A 178 5.75 4.01 -10.47
CA THR A 178 5.71 5.43 -10.80
C THR A 178 4.64 5.74 -11.84
N GLN A 179 4.52 4.90 -12.87
CA GLN A 179 3.47 5.03 -13.88
C GLN A 179 2.08 4.85 -13.26
N TYR A 180 1.90 3.89 -12.36
CA TYR A 180 0.61 3.63 -11.71
C TYR A 180 0.20 4.81 -10.84
N LEU A 181 1.11 5.33 -10.02
CA LEU A 181 0.89 6.52 -9.22
C LEU A 181 0.52 7.74 -10.08
N LYS A 182 1.25 7.95 -11.18
CA LYS A 182 0.96 9.06 -12.11
C LYS A 182 -0.45 8.95 -12.69
N VAL A 183 -0.79 7.82 -13.32
CA VAL A 183 -2.12 7.60 -13.91
C VAL A 183 -3.21 7.76 -12.86
N HIS A 184 -2.98 7.21 -11.66
CA HIS A 184 -3.95 7.25 -10.58
C HIS A 184 -4.19 8.67 -10.04
N CYS A 185 -3.12 9.44 -9.82
CA CYS A 185 -3.24 10.82 -9.35
C CYS A 185 -3.85 11.75 -10.42
N GLU A 186 -3.39 11.67 -11.68
CA GLU A 186 -3.91 12.47 -12.79
C GLU A 186 -5.41 12.19 -13.02
N TYR A 187 -5.82 10.92 -12.95
CA TYR A 187 -7.22 10.57 -13.07
C TYR A 187 -8.04 11.07 -11.87
N ALA A 188 -7.54 10.91 -10.63
CA ALA A 188 -8.24 11.34 -9.42
C ALA A 188 -8.56 12.83 -9.43
N ILE A 189 -7.59 13.70 -9.76
CA ILE A 189 -7.81 15.16 -9.78
C ILE A 189 -8.76 15.63 -10.90
N ALA A 190 -9.01 14.78 -11.90
CA ALA A 190 -9.95 15.05 -12.97
C ALA A 190 -11.39 14.56 -12.67
N GLN A 191 -11.60 13.83 -11.58
CA GLN A 191 -12.92 13.26 -11.24
C GLN A 191 -13.83 14.26 -10.52
N ASN A 192 -15.12 14.11 -10.79
CA ASN A 192 -16.19 14.73 -10.00
C ASN A 192 -16.89 13.65 -9.15
N PRO A 193 -17.50 14.03 -8.01
CA PRO A 193 -18.28 13.11 -7.21
C PRO A 193 -19.37 12.37 -8.00
N LEU A 194 -19.52 11.08 -7.73
CA LEU A 194 -20.59 10.22 -8.19
C LEU A 194 -21.91 10.56 -7.49
N SER A 195 -23.02 10.16 -8.12
CA SER A 195 -24.32 10.10 -7.44
C SER A 195 -24.31 9.07 -6.32
N GLU A 196 -25.08 9.31 -5.25
CA GLU A 196 -25.17 8.41 -4.08
C GLU A 196 -25.49 6.96 -4.46
N GLU A 197 -26.36 6.75 -5.47
CA GLU A 197 -26.72 5.42 -5.98
C GLU A 197 -25.50 4.60 -6.42
N LYS A 198 -24.50 5.24 -7.06
CA LYS A 198 -23.30 4.57 -7.55
C LYS A 198 -22.26 4.32 -6.46
N GLN A 199 -22.34 5.01 -5.33
CA GLN A 199 -21.38 4.86 -4.23
C GLN A 199 -21.49 3.50 -3.53
N SER A 200 -22.68 2.90 -3.53
CA SER A 200 -22.93 1.58 -2.93
C SER A 200 -22.03 0.49 -3.52
N GLU A 201 -21.79 0.52 -4.83
CA GLU A 201 -20.88 -0.41 -5.50
C GLU A 201 -19.44 -0.20 -5.05
N ILE A 202 -18.98 1.06 -5.05
CA ILE A 202 -17.63 1.44 -4.62
C ILE A 202 -17.39 1.04 -3.16
N ILE A 203 -18.37 1.25 -2.27
CA ILE A 203 -18.31 0.82 -0.87
C ILE A 203 -18.10 -0.70 -0.79
N ALA A 204 -18.91 -1.48 -1.50
CA ALA A 204 -18.81 -2.94 -1.49
C ALA A 204 -17.46 -3.42 -2.03
N GLY A 205 -16.94 -2.80 -3.08
CA GLY A 205 -15.62 -3.10 -3.63
C GLY A 205 -14.48 -2.81 -2.65
N GLN A 206 -14.49 -1.65 -2.01
CA GLN A 206 -13.49 -1.29 -1.00
C GLN A 206 -13.56 -2.20 0.24
N GLN A 207 -14.77 -2.54 0.70
CA GLN A 207 -14.97 -3.49 1.81
C GLN A 207 -14.43 -4.87 1.46
N ARG A 208 -14.69 -5.36 0.24
CA ARG A 208 -14.14 -6.63 -0.25
C ARG A 208 -12.61 -6.59 -0.28
N TYR A 209 -12.01 -5.52 -0.80
CA TYR A 209 -10.56 -5.33 -0.82
C TYR A 209 -9.97 -5.44 0.59
N CYS A 210 -10.50 -4.66 1.55
CA CYS A 210 -10.00 -4.66 2.93
C CYS A 210 -10.17 -6.03 3.60
N THR A 211 -11.33 -6.67 3.43
CA THR A 211 -11.62 -7.99 4.02
C THR A 211 -10.68 -9.07 3.48
N GLN A 212 -10.40 -9.06 2.18
CA GLN A 212 -9.51 -10.04 1.55
C GLN A 212 -8.04 -9.77 1.96
N GLN A 213 -7.61 -8.52 2.02
CA GLN A 213 -6.28 -8.16 2.50
C GLN A 213 -6.06 -8.56 3.98
N GLN A 214 -7.09 -8.51 4.82
CA GLN A 214 -7.02 -8.96 6.21
C GLN A 214 -6.78 -10.48 6.36
N GLN A 215 -7.00 -11.27 5.30
CA GLN A 215 -6.67 -12.70 5.23
C GLN A 215 -5.19 -12.96 4.89
N ASN A 216 -4.37 -11.91 4.68
CA ASN A 216 -2.94 -12.05 4.45
C ASN A 216 -2.22 -12.49 5.74
N ASP A 217 -2.10 -13.81 5.93
CA ASP A 217 -1.48 -14.43 7.10
C ASP A 217 -0.02 -13.98 7.34
N LYS A 218 0.70 -13.52 6.32
CA LYS A 218 2.12 -13.20 6.45
C LYS A 218 2.34 -11.96 7.30
N THR A 219 1.62 -10.87 7.01
CA THR A 219 1.70 -9.62 7.77
C THR A 219 1.18 -9.84 9.19
N ARG A 220 0.01 -10.48 9.31
CA ARG A 220 -0.60 -10.81 10.61
C ARG A 220 0.37 -11.57 11.51
N ARG A 221 1.00 -12.64 11.02
CA ARG A 221 1.91 -13.47 11.82
C ARG A 221 3.14 -12.71 12.32
N VAL A 222 3.67 -11.74 11.56
CA VAL A 222 4.78 -10.89 12.00
C VAL A 222 4.34 -10.02 13.18
N LEU A 223 3.17 -9.40 13.07
CA LEU A 223 2.62 -8.55 14.13
C LEU A 223 2.26 -9.36 15.39
N GLU A 224 1.62 -10.53 15.23
CA GLU A 224 1.22 -11.40 16.35
C GLU A 224 2.44 -11.86 17.16
N LYS A 225 3.51 -12.28 16.49
CA LYS A 225 4.73 -12.70 17.18
C LYS A 225 5.43 -11.55 17.92
N ALA A 226 5.25 -10.31 17.48
CA ALA A 226 5.92 -9.16 18.07
C ALA A 226 5.10 -8.47 19.17
N PHE A 227 3.76 -8.45 19.03
CA PHE A 227 2.86 -7.65 19.86
C PHE A 227 1.67 -8.42 20.44
N GLY A 228 1.48 -9.69 20.05
CA GLY A 228 0.33 -10.50 20.46
C GLY A 228 -0.87 -10.38 19.52
N GLU A 229 -1.81 -11.32 19.65
CA GLU A 229 -2.97 -11.48 18.76
C GLU A 229 -3.92 -10.28 18.78
N GLU A 230 -4.25 -9.78 19.97
CA GLU A 230 -5.17 -8.65 20.11
C GLU A 230 -4.63 -7.38 19.44
N TRP A 231 -3.35 -7.09 19.65
CA TRP A 231 -2.70 -5.92 19.05
C TRP A 231 -2.61 -6.06 17.53
N ALA A 232 -2.21 -7.25 17.03
CA ALA A 232 -2.16 -7.51 15.59
C ALA A 232 -3.53 -7.35 14.95
N ASN A 233 -4.60 -7.85 15.59
CA ASN A 233 -5.96 -7.68 15.09
C ASN A 233 -6.39 -6.21 15.06
N TYR A 234 -6.12 -5.46 16.13
CA TYR A 234 -6.37 -4.02 16.18
C TYR A 234 -5.63 -3.28 15.06
N TYR A 235 -4.33 -3.56 14.87
CA TYR A 235 -3.52 -2.94 13.84
C TYR A 235 -4.02 -3.25 12.42
N MET A 236 -4.35 -4.52 12.14
CA MET A 236 -4.87 -4.93 10.83
C MET A 236 -6.20 -4.25 10.49
N THR A 237 -7.10 -4.09 11.47
CA THR A 237 -8.47 -3.62 11.25
C THR A 237 -8.65 -2.11 11.39
N THR A 238 -7.70 -1.41 12.02
CA THR A 238 -7.80 0.05 12.26
C THR A 238 -6.67 0.85 11.61
N VAL A 239 -5.51 0.24 11.36
CA VAL A 239 -4.35 0.91 10.76
C VAL A 239 -4.10 0.47 9.33
N LEU A 240 -4.01 -0.82 9.03
CA LEU A 240 -3.70 -1.27 7.67
C LEU A 240 -4.92 -1.25 6.75
N PHE A 241 -6.01 -1.89 7.15
CA PHE A 241 -7.18 -2.10 6.30
C PHE A 241 -8.46 -1.74 7.05
N ASP A 242 -8.63 -0.46 7.35
CA ASP A 242 -9.83 0.06 7.99
C ASP A 242 -11.03 0.06 7.03
N SER A 243 -12.15 -0.52 7.46
CA SER A 243 -13.41 -0.44 6.71
C SER A 243 -14.00 0.97 6.82
N ASN A 244 -14.56 1.50 5.72
CA ASN A 244 -15.13 2.86 5.63
C ASN A 244 -16.22 3.20 6.66
N GLU A 245 -16.72 2.22 7.40
CA GLU A 245 -17.63 2.46 8.51
C GLU A 245 -16.83 2.90 9.73
N LYS A 246 -17.00 4.17 10.10
CA LYS A 246 -16.86 4.54 11.51
C LYS A 246 -17.73 3.55 12.27
N ILE A 247 -17.12 2.75 13.14
CA ILE A 247 -17.85 2.05 14.19
C ILE A 247 -18.47 3.18 15.03
N THR A 248 -19.68 3.59 14.67
CA THR A 248 -20.53 4.39 15.55
C THR A 248 -20.88 3.45 16.69
N ALA A 249 -20.20 3.65 17.82
CA ALA A 249 -20.64 3.14 19.11
C ALA A 249 -22.03 3.69 19.45
#